data_AF-A0A2H9TDK6-F1
#
_entry.id   AF-A0A2H9TDK6-F1
#
_cell.length_a   1.000
_cell.length_b   1.000
_cell.length_c   1.000
_cell.angle_alpha   90.00
_cell.angle_beta   90.00
_cell.angle_gamma   90.00
#
_symmetry.space_group_name_H-M   'P 1'
#
loop_
_entity.id
_entity.type
_entity.pdbx_description
1 polymer ?
#
loop_
_entity_poly.entity_id
_entity_poly.type
_entity_poly.pdbx_seq_one_letter_code
_entity_poly.pdbx_strand_id
1 'polypeptide(L)'
;MKKKISKNEAKEKIEKFFLEIKNKTPKEIKRIKNLSSNQKISLKGSKNLFCKNCLTPFQNNEKIRIKKESKTTECKNCGKINRFRI
;
A
#
# COMPACT_ATOMS: atom_id res chain seq x y z
N MET A 1 -1.07 14.13 -27.09
CA MET A 1 -0.67 12.81 -26.52
C MET A 1 -0.39 12.98 -25.03
N LYS A 2 -0.95 12.13 -24.15
CA LYS A 2 -0.56 12.14 -22.73
C LYS A 2 0.91 11.71 -22.63
N LYS A 3 1.78 12.53 -22.05
CA LYS A 3 3.20 12.20 -21.85
C LYS A 3 3.28 10.86 -21.11
N LYS A 4 3.97 9.87 -21.68
CA LYS A 4 4.30 8.62 -20.98
C LYS A 4 5.23 8.99 -19.81
N ILE A 5 4.75 8.83 -18.59
CA ILE A 5 5.57 8.97 -17.39
C ILE A 5 6.69 7.92 -17.47
N SER A 6 7.93 8.36 -17.27
CA SER A 6 9.09 7.47 -17.22
C SER A 6 9.03 6.54 -15.99
N LYS A 7 9.69 5.39 -16.06
CA LYS A 7 9.69 4.43 -14.95
C LYS A 7 10.28 5.03 -13.66
N ASN A 8 11.28 5.88 -13.79
CA ASN A 8 11.94 6.56 -12.66
C ASN A 8 11.01 7.60 -12.02
N GLU A 9 10.37 8.45 -12.82
CA GLU A 9 9.36 9.39 -12.31
C GLU A 9 8.19 8.68 -11.62
N ALA A 10 7.74 7.55 -12.15
CA ALA A 10 6.70 6.75 -11.52
C ALA A 10 7.16 6.20 -10.17
N LYS A 11 8.40 5.74 -10.06
CA LYS A 11 8.98 5.24 -8.81
C LYS A 11 9.05 6.34 -7.74
N GLU A 12 9.55 7.52 -8.09
CA GLU A 12 9.60 8.67 -7.17
C GLU A 12 8.20 9.10 -6.70
N LYS A 13 7.22 9.15 -7.62
CA LYS A 13 5.83 9.47 -7.28
C LYS A 13 5.23 8.45 -6.31
N ILE A 14 5.51 7.17 -6.52
CA ILE A 14 5.08 6.10 -5.63
C ILE A 14 5.72 6.27 -4.25
N GLU A 15 7.04 6.45 -4.19
CA GLU A 15 7.76 6.61 -2.92
C GLU A 15 7.26 7.81 -2.13
N LYS A 16 7.14 8.99 -2.77
CA LYS A 16 6.57 10.20 -2.16
C LYS A 16 5.14 9.99 -1.66
N PHE A 17 4.31 9.29 -2.44
CA PHE A 17 2.94 8.98 -2.04
C PHE A 17 2.87 8.14 -0.76
N PHE A 18 3.76 7.16 -0.61
CA PHE A 18 3.76 6.28 0.55
C PHE A 18 4.34 6.92 1.81
N LEU A 19 5.12 8.01 1.71
CA LEU A 19 5.54 8.81 2.87
C LEU A 19 4.34 9.48 3.57
N GLU A 20 3.34 9.92 2.80
CA GLU A 20 2.15 10.62 3.30
C GLU A 20 0.91 9.72 3.41
N ILE A 21 1.07 8.40 3.36
CA ILE A 21 -0.04 7.44 3.18
C ILE A 21 -1.17 7.59 4.21
N LYS A 22 -0.86 8.01 5.44
CA LYS A 22 -1.83 8.14 6.53
C LYS A 22 -2.99 9.09 6.21
N ASN A 23 -2.74 10.09 5.37
CA ASN A 23 -3.71 11.10 4.96
C ASN A 23 -4.38 10.79 3.61
N LYS A 24 -4.02 9.66 2.99
CA LYS A 24 -4.52 9.30 1.65
C LYS A 24 -5.79 8.47 1.73
N THR A 25 -6.62 8.60 0.70
CA THR A 25 -7.87 7.85 0.60
C THR A 25 -7.69 6.50 -0.09
N PRO A 26 -8.60 5.52 0.11
CA PRO A 26 -8.61 4.27 -0.64
C PRO A 26 -8.59 4.44 -2.16
N LYS A 27 -9.26 5.48 -2.67
CA LYS A 27 -9.30 5.81 -4.10
C LYS A 27 -7.92 6.20 -4.62
N GLU A 28 -7.16 6.98 -3.86
CA GLU A 28 -5.80 7.38 -4.23
C GLU A 28 -4.82 6.21 -4.17
N ILE A 29 -4.92 5.37 -3.13
CA ILE A 29 -4.14 4.15 -3.02
C ILE A 29 -4.41 3.21 -4.21
N LYS A 30 -5.68 3.11 -4.65
CA LYS A 30 -6.04 2.35 -5.86
C LYS A 30 -5.35 2.90 -7.11
N ARG A 31 -5.30 4.23 -7.28
CA ARG A 31 -4.62 4.88 -8.42
C ARG A 31 -3.13 4.57 -8.43
N ILE A 32 -2.46 4.69 -7.29
CA ILE A 32 -1.03 4.42 -7.16
C ILE A 32 -0.70 2.94 -7.32
N LYS A 33 -1.54 2.04 -6.79
CA LYS A 33 -1.42 0.59 -7.02
C LYS A 33 -1.50 0.26 -8.51
N ASN A 34 -2.45 0.85 -9.22
CA ASN A 34 -2.59 0.67 -10.67
C ASN A 34 -1.38 1.25 -11.43
N LEU A 35 -0.89 2.43 -11.05
CA LEU A 35 0.32 3.03 -11.62
C LEU A 35 1.52 2.08 -11.47
N SER A 36 1.70 1.52 -10.27
CA SER A 36 2.76 0.57 -9.96
C SER A 36 2.67 -0.68 -10.84
N SER A 37 1.48 -1.25 -10.99
CA SER A 37 1.24 -2.41 -11.87
C SER A 37 1.52 -2.09 -13.34
N ASN A 38 1.03 -0.95 -13.83
CA ASN A 38 1.24 -0.52 -15.23
C ASN A 38 2.73 -0.31 -15.56
N GLN A 39 3.50 0.22 -14.61
CA GLN A 39 4.93 0.50 -14.76
C GLN A 39 5.82 -0.69 -14.34
N LYS A 40 5.22 -1.83 -13.96
CA LYS A 40 5.90 -3.02 -13.44
C LYS A 40 6.86 -2.71 -12.28
N ILE A 41 6.43 -1.81 -11.39
CA ILE A 41 7.16 -1.42 -10.17
C ILE A 41 6.62 -2.24 -9.00
N SER A 42 7.50 -2.80 -8.17
CA SER A 42 7.10 -3.54 -6.97
C SER A 42 7.00 -2.61 -5.78
N LEU A 43 5.83 -2.60 -5.11
CA LEU A 43 5.57 -1.82 -3.90
C LEU A 43 6.28 -2.34 -2.63
N LYS A 44 7.02 -3.47 -2.70
CA LYS A 44 7.78 -4.08 -1.58
C LYS A 44 7.08 -3.92 -0.20
N GLY A 45 7.72 -3.26 0.76
CA GLY A 45 7.23 -3.04 2.12
C GLY A 45 6.04 -2.07 2.22
N SER A 46 5.79 -1.23 1.21
CA SER A 46 4.68 -0.29 1.19
C SER A 46 3.31 -0.98 1.13
N LYS A 47 3.26 -2.25 0.71
CA LYS A 47 2.03 -3.09 0.76
C LYS A 47 1.57 -3.37 2.19
N ASN A 48 2.44 -3.20 3.18
CA ASN A 48 2.13 -3.42 4.59
C ASN A 48 1.50 -2.19 5.25
N LEU A 49 1.42 -1.06 4.53
CA LEU A 49 0.91 0.22 5.04
C LEU A 49 -0.59 0.42 4.79
N PHE A 50 -1.24 -0.47 4.04
CA PHE A 50 -2.67 -0.39 3.74
C PHE A 50 -3.29 -1.77 3.63
N CYS A 51 -4.61 -1.83 3.77
CA CYS A 51 -5.35 -3.08 3.61
C CYS A 51 -5.39 -3.52 2.15
N LYS A 52 -5.05 -4.79 1.85
CA LYS A 52 -5.07 -5.33 0.48
C LYS A 52 -6.45 -5.29 -0.18
N ASN A 53 -7.53 -5.30 0.62
CA ASN A 53 -8.91 -5.36 0.16
C ASN A 53 -9.56 -3.97 0.05
N CYS A 54 -9.78 -3.32 1.19
CA CYS A 54 -10.46 -2.01 1.21
C CYS A 54 -9.55 -0.84 0.87
N LEU A 55 -8.24 -1.08 0.70
CA LEU A 55 -7.22 -0.08 0.39
C LEU A 55 -7.16 1.07 1.40
N THR A 56 -7.72 0.88 2.59
CA THR A 56 -7.64 1.87 3.66
C THR A 56 -6.21 1.86 4.22
N PRO A 57 -5.57 3.04 4.36
CA PRO A 57 -4.26 3.11 5.01
C PRO A 57 -4.39 2.66 6.45
N PHE A 58 -3.33 2.03 6.96
CA PHE A 58 -3.27 1.65 8.35
C PHE A 58 -2.86 2.85 9.21
N GLN A 59 -3.67 3.16 10.21
CA GLN A 59 -3.51 4.34 11.07
C GLN A 59 -3.07 3.96 12.50
N ASN A 60 -2.39 2.82 12.67
CA ASN A 60 -1.98 2.24 13.96
C ASN A 60 -3.14 1.79 14.85
N ASN A 61 -4.37 1.83 14.34
CA ASN A 61 -5.54 1.34 15.05
C ASN A 61 -5.79 -0.15 14.79
N GLU A 62 -5.05 -0.80 13.90
CA GLU A 62 -5.24 -2.19 13.50
C GLU A 62 -4.79 -3.18 14.57
N LYS A 63 -5.43 -4.37 14.62
CA LYS A 63 -4.91 -5.46 15.44
C LYS A 63 -3.73 -6.09 14.73
N ILE A 64 -2.53 -5.88 15.26
CA ILE A 64 -1.30 -6.48 14.76
C ILE A 64 -0.90 -7.65 15.66
N ARG A 65 -0.70 -8.81 15.06
CA ARG A 65 -0.17 -10.00 15.73
C ARG A 65 1.09 -10.46 14.99
N ILE A 66 2.20 -10.52 15.70
CA ILE A 66 3.47 -11.02 15.17
C ILE A 66 3.69 -12.41 15.79
N LYS A 67 3.88 -13.43 14.95
CA LYS A 67 4.17 -14.80 15.38
C LYS A 67 5.29 -15.37 14.53
N LYS A 68 6.43 -15.69 15.17
CA LYS A 68 7.66 -16.21 14.56
C LYS A 68 8.07 -15.36 13.34
N GLU A 69 7.79 -15.83 12.13
CA GLU A 69 8.16 -15.21 10.85
C GLU A 69 6.99 -14.50 10.15
N SER A 70 5.85 -14.33 10.81
CA SER A 70 4.65 -13.78 10.17
C SER A 70 4.04 -12.63 10.96
N LYS A 71 3.82 -11.51 10.26
CA LYS A 71 3.02 -10.38 10.72
C LYS A 71 1.62 -10.52 10.16
N THR A 72 0.65 -10.59 11.04
CA THR A 72 -0.77 -10.59 10.71
C THR A 72 -1.36 -9.24 11.14
N THR A 73 -2.02 -8.55 10.23
CA THR A 73 -2.66 -7.26 10.47
C THR A 73 -4.13 -7.37 10.09
N GLU A 74 -5.01 -7.30 11.09
CA GLU A 74 -6.45 -7.27 10.90
C GLU A 74 -6.91 -5.82 10.70
N CYS A 75 -7.53 -5.57 9.54
CA CYS A 75 -8.04 -4.25 9.23
C CYS A 75 -9.33 -3.99 9.99
N LYS A 76 -9.33 -3.03 10.92
CA LYS A 76 -10.55 -2.65 11.67
C LYS A 76 -11.69 -2.12 10.78
N ASN A 77 -11.37 -1.56 9.61
CA ASN A 77 -12.39 -1.00 8.71
C ASN A 77 -13.19 -2.08 7.96
N CYS A 78 -12.60 -3.24 7.64
CA CYS A 78 -13.27 -4.28 6.85
C CYS A 78 -13.22 -5.68 7.46
N GLY A 79 -12.62 -5.84 8.64
CA GLY A 79 -12.41 -7.12 9.33
C GLY A 79 -11.44 -8.09 8.65
N LYS A 80 -10.93 -7.77 7.45
CA LYS A 80 -10.08 -8.70 6.71
C LYS A 80 -8.65 -8.74 7.27
N ILE A 81 -8.13 -9.96 7.30
CA ILE A 81 -6.80 -10.28 7.83
C ILE A 81 -5.77 -10.24 6.70
N ASN A 82 -4.76 -9.40 6.86
CA ASN A 82 -3.60 -9.35 5.97
C ASN A 82 -2.42 -10.06 6.63
N ARG A 83 -1.92 -11.12 6.00
CA ARG A 83 -0.70 -11.81 6.44
C ARG A 83 0.49 -11.37 5.58
N PHE A 84 1.61 -11.16 6.24
CA PHE A 84 2.89 -10.79 5.67
C PHE A 84 3.97 -11.66 6.32
N ARG A 85 4.88 -12.21 5.52
CA ARG A 85 6.09 -12.84 6.05
C ARG A 85 7.11 -11.74 6.34
N ILE A 86 7.72 -11.77 7.53
CA ILE A 86 8.84 -10.90 7.91
C ILE A 86 10.11 -11.56 7.43
#